data_AF-A0A1A8UJI0-F1
#
_entry.id   AF-A0A1A8UJI0-F1
#
_cell.length_a   1.000
_cell.length_b   1.000
_cell.length_c   1.000
_cell.angle_alpha   90.00
_cell.angle_beta   90.00
_cell.angle_gamma   90.00
#
_symmetry.space_group_name_H-M   'P 1'
#
loop_
_entity.id
_entity.type
_entity.pdbx_description
1 polymer ?
#
loop_
_entity_poly.entity_id
_entity_poly.type
_entity_poly.pdbx_seq_one_letter_code
_entity_poly.pdbx_strand_id
1 'polypeptide(L)'
;MDGKRHLKEKLDKRAQLVAKEEVCDAECFSDVIAFDVKKYVKYFSQLWEGSPPMAPPNPGYSECVQDLNNFLLSKASKSSGITPSQFNSKIKYLWNALMNENFVFSFQNTQEIAVYRQLEIQYGNWTWALKSEMLTIENQLYLSIEKGQHDHVELREMNKTYEETKRKT
;
A
#
# COMPACT_ATOMS: atom_id res chain seq x y z
N MET A 1 -19.41 -20.87 5.84
CA MET A 1 -17.95 -21.18 5.73
C MET A 1 -17.23 -20.21 4.79
N ASP A 2 -17.96 -19.58 3.87
CA ASP A 2 -17.38 -18.73 2.82
C ASP A 2 -16.82 -17.40 3.32
N GLY A 3 -17.39 -16.82 4.38
CA GLY A 3 -16.90 -15.55 4.95
C GLY A 3 -15.44 -15.61 5.43
N LYS A 4 -15.04 -16.72 6.07
CA LYS A 4 -13.64 -16.92 6.50
C LYS A 4 -12.69 -17.05 5.31
N ARG A 5 -13.10 -17.78 4.27
CA ARG A 5 -12.32 -17.95 3.04
C ARG A 5 -12.15 -16.61 2.33
N HIS A 6 -13.24 -15.87 2.16
CA HIS A 6 -13.23 -14.56 1.53
C HIS A 6 -12.35 -13.55 2.28
N LEU A 7 -12.39 -13.54 3.61
CA LEU A 7 -11.48 -12.72 4.41
C LEU A 7 -10.02 -13.05 4.13
N LYS A 8 -9.66 -14.34 4.12
CA LYS A 8 -8.29 -14.78 3.82
C LYS A 8 -7.83 -14.31 2.45
N GLU A 9 -8.63 -14.59 1.42
CA GLU A 9 -8.32 -14.20 0.05
C GLU A 9 -8.14 -12.69 -0.10
N LYS A 10 -8.96 -11.90 0.60
CA LYS A 10 -8.85 -10.43 0.57
C LYS A 10 -7.57 -9.94 1.25
N LEU A 11 -7.18 -10.56 2.37
CA LEU A 11 -5.95 -10.24 3.08
C LEU A 11 -4.72 -10.63 2.25
N ASP A 12 -4.71 -11.83 1.68
CA ASP A 12 -3.61 -12.32 0.84
C ASP A 12 -3.42 -11.45 -0.41
N LYS A 13 -4.51 -11.07 -1.09
CA LYS A 13 -4.45 -10.15 -2.24
C LYS A 13 -3.86 -8.78 -1.87
N ARG A 14 -4.22 -8.23 -0.70
CA ARG A 14 -3.64 -6.96 -0.24
C ARG A 14 -2.17 -7.10 0.11
N ALA A 15 -1.80 -8.17 0.81
CA ALA A 15 -0.41 -8.45 1.15
C ALA A 15 0.47 -8.52 -0.10
N GLN A 16 0.03 -9.21 -1.16
CA GLN A 16 0.76 -9.29 -2.43
C GLN A 16 0.92 -7.94 -3.14
N LEU A 17 -0.11 -7.09 -3.12
CA LEU A 17 -0.01 -5.75 -3.70
C LEU A 17 1.01 -4.89 -2.94
N VAL A 18 0.98 -4.94 -1.61
CA VAL A 18 1.92 -4.20 -0.76
C VAL A 18 3.33 -4.71 -0.94
N ALA A 19 3.51 -6.02 -1.01
CA ALA A 19 4.82 -6.65 -1.23
C ALA A 19 5.46 -6.18 -2.54
N LYS A 20 4.69 -6.08 -3.63
CA LYS A 20 5.18 -5.56 -4.91
C LYS A 20 5.58 -4.09 -4.83
N GLU A 21 4.81 -3.29 -4.10
CA GLU A 21 5.02 -1.85 -4.00
C GLU A 21 6.21 -1.47 -3.11
N GLU A 22 6.42 -2.23 -2.04
CA GLU A 22 7.53 -2.06 -1.10
C GLU A 22 8.76 -2.92 -1.46
N VAL A 23 8.74 -3.61 -2.61
CA VAL A 23 9.82 -4.50 -3.08
C VAL A 23 10.21 -5.51 -2.00
N CYS A 24 9.22 -6.18 -1.44
CA CYS A 24 9.34 -7.18 -0.39
C CYS A 24 8.91 -8.57 -0.89
N ASP A 25 9.49 -9.63 -0.33
CA ASP A 25 9.14 -11.01 -0.66
C ASP A 25 8.06 -11.53 0.31
N ALA A 26 6.80 -11.30 -0.03
CA ALA A 26 5.65 -11.81 0.72
C ALA A 26 4.51 -12.20 -0.24
N GLU A 27 4.09 -13.46 -0.19
CA GLU A 27 3.06 -14.00 -1.08
C GLU A 27 1.68 -14.07 -0.41
N CYS A 28 1.64 -14.19 0.91
CA CYS A 28 0.39 -14.24 1.67
C CYS A 28 0.46 -13.40 2.94
N PHE A 29 -0.70 -13.09 3.51
CA PHE A 29 -0.78 -12.30 4.75
C PHE A 29 -0.13 -13.02 5.94
N SER A 30 -0.05 -14.34 5.88
CA SER A 30 0.55 -15.15 6.94
C SER A 30 2.08 -15.03 7.01
N ASP A 31 2.73 -14.61 5.92
CA ASP A 31 4.18 -14.37 5.86
C ASP A 31 4.55 -13.09 6.63
N VAL A 32 3.65 -12.10 6.63
CA VAL A 32 3.83 -10.83 7.35
C VAL A 32 3.52 -10.99 8.84
N ILE A 33 2.43 -11.68 9.16
CA ILE A 33 2.01 -11.92 10.54
C ILE A 33 1.41 -13.31 10.67
N ALA A 34 1.80 -14.05 11.71
CA ALA A 34 1.30 -15.40 11.96
C ALA A 34 -0.23 -15.42 12.13
N PHE A 35 -0.95 -15.73 11.05
CA PHE A 35 -2.41 -15.63 10.98
C PHE A 35 -3.05 -16.96 10.53
N ASP A 36 -3.86 -17.56 11.40
CA ASP A 36 -4.65 -18.76 11.11
C ASP A 36 -6.14 -18.41 11.15
N VAL A 37 -6.75 -18.32 9.98
CA VAL A 37 -8.18 -18.00 9.79
C VAL A 37 -9.10 -18.98 10.52
N LYS A 38 -8.72 -20.25 10.61
CA LYS A 38 -9.57 -21.27 11.26
C LYS A 38 -9.58 -21.06 12.77
N LYS A 39 -8.43 -20.72 13.35
CA LYS A 39 -8.25 -20.58 14.80
C LYS A 39 -8.58 -19.19 15.31
N TYR A 40 -8.16 -18.14 14.60
CA TYR A 40 -8.21 -16.75 15.08
C TYR A 40 -9.49 -16.01 14.69
N VAL A 41 -10.21 -16.45 13.65
CA VAL A 41 -11.51 -15.87 13.30
C VAL A 41 -12.61 -16.65 14.02
N LYS A 42 -13.25 -16.02 15.00
CA LYS A 42 -14.37 -16.57 15.77
C LYS A 42 -15.64 -15.77 15.44
N TYR A 43 -16.75 -16.47 15.25
CA TYR A 43 -18.07 -15.85 15.09
C TYR A 43 -18.85 -16.00 16.39
N PHE A 44 -19.54 -14.94 16.79
CA PHE A 44 -20.36 -14.92 17.98
C PHE A 44 -21.82 -15.03 17.57
N SER A 45 -22.59 -15.81 18.33
CA SER A 45 -24.04 -15.67 18.28
C SER A 45 -24.43 -14.31 18.88
N GLN A 46 -25.60 -13.79 18.54
CA GLN A 46 -26.06 -12.55 19.14
C GLN A 46 -26.54 -12.82 20.57
N LEU A 47 -26.26 -11.92 21.51
CA LEU A 47 -26.66 -12.07 22.91
C LEU A 47 -28.18 -12.00 23.09
N TRP A 48 -28.83 -11.07 22.39
CA TRP A 48 -30.26 -10.77 22.57
C TRP A 48 -31.18 -11.57 21.66
N GLU A 49 -30.62 -12.37 20.76
CA GLU A 49 -31.37 -13.24 19.86
C GLU A 49 -31.13 -14.70 20.29
N GLY A 50 -32.12 -15.27 20.98
CA GLY A 50 -32.07 -16.65 21.46
C GLY A 50 -32.03 -17.62 20.28
N SER A 51 -31.18 -18.66 20.37
CA SER A 51 -31.21 -19.77 19.43
C SER A 51 -32.36 -20.72 19.80
N PRO A 52 -33.28 -21.05 18.88
CA PRO A 52 -34.35 -22.00 19.17
C PRO A 52 -33.77 -23.32 19.72
N PRO A 53 -34.33 -23.88 20.82
CA PRO A 53 -35.55 -23.49 21.54
C PRO A 53 -35.35 -22.47 22.68
N MET A 54 -34.12 -22.01 22.95
CA MET A 54 -33.84 -21.11 24.07
C MET A 54 -34.26 -19.66 23.78
N ALA A 55 -35.00 -19.07 24.73
CA ALA A 55 -35.28 -17.64 24.73
C ALA A 55 -34.00 -16.83 25.05
N PRO A 56 -33.97 -15.52 24.72
CA PRO A 56 -32.89 -14.64 25.15
C PRO A 56 -32.74 -14.59 26.68
N PRO A 57 -31.53 -14.36 27.22
CA PRO A 57 -30.26 -14.20 26.49
C PRO A 57 -29.72 -15.53 25.93
N ASN A 58 -29.08 -15.47 24.77
CA ASN A 58 -28.56 -16.63 24.06
C ASN A 58 -27.41 -17.29 24.84
N PRO A 59 -27.57 -18.54 25.34
CA PRO A 59 -26.51 -19.22 26.08
C PRO A 59 -25.27 -19.52 25.23
N GLY A 60 -25.45 -19.68 23.90
CA GLY A 60 -24.34 -19.84 22.96
C GLY A 60 -23.40 -18.63 22.93
N TYR A 61 -23.87 -17.43 23.30
CA TYR A 61 -22.98 -16.26 23.41
C TYR A 61 -21.99 -16.43 24.56
N SER A 62 -22.49 -16.80 25.76
CA SER A 62 -21.64 -17.04 26.93
C SER A 62 -20.63 -18.17 26.68
N GLU A 63 -21.04 -19.24 26.01
CA GLU A 63 -20.14 -20.33 25.62
C GLU A 63 -19.03 -19.82 24.68
N CYS A 64 -19.38 -19.03 23.65
CA CYS A 64 -18.40 -18.42 22.75
C CYS A 64 -17.41 -17.49 23.48
N VAL A 65 -17.89 -16.68 24.44
CA VAL A 65 -17.06 -15.80 25.26
C VAL A 65 -16.10 -16.64 26.11
N GLN A 66 -16.59 -17.69 26.77
CA GLN A 66 -15.79 -18.55 27.61
C GLN A 66 -14.71 -19.28 26.81
N ASP A 67 -15.06 -19.82 25.64
CA ASP A 67 -14.12 -20.42 24.70
C ASP A 67 -13.04 -19.44 24.23
N LEU A 68 -13.43 -18.20 23.92
CA LEU A 68 -12.48 -17.15 23.55
C LEU A 68 -11.54 -16.83 24.72
N ASN A 69 -12.07 -16.71 25.94
CA ASN A 69 -11.27 -16.43 27.12
C ASN A 69 -10.23 -17.54 27.39
N ASN A 70 -10.68 -18.80 27.36
CA ASN A 70 -9.79 -19.96 27.50
C ASN A 70 -8.71 -19.98 26.41
N PHE A 71 -9.10 -19.67 25.16
CA PHE A 71 -8.16 -19.58 24.05
C PHE A 71 -7.11 -18.48 24.25
N LEU A 72 -7.52 -17.28 24.65
CA LEU A 72 -6.62 -16.14 24.92
C LEU A 72 -5.67 -16.46 26.07
N LEU A 73 -6.17 -17.02 27.18
CA LEU A 73 -5.35 -17.45 28.31
C LEU A 73 -4.33 -18.51 27.89
N SER A 74 -4.73 -19.48 27.06
CA SER A 74 -3.82 -20.53 26.54
C SER A 74 -2.71 -19.98 25.63
N LYS A 75 -2.93 -18.80 25.01
CA LYS A 75 -1.95 -18.11 24.18
C LYS A 75 -1.07 -17.20 25.02
N ALA A 76 -1.66 -16.46 25.95
CA ALA A 76 -0.95 -15.59 26.88
C ALA A 76 0.02 -16.40 27.77
N SER A 77 -0.39 -17.58 28.25
CA SER A 77 0.43 -18.46 29.10
C SER A 77 1.69 -18.98 28.40
N LYS A 78 1.69 -19.04 27.06
CA LYS A 78 2.87 -19.43 26.27
C LYS A 78 3.84 -18.28 26.04
N SER A 79 3.43 -17.04 26.33
CA SER A 79 4.29 -15.87 26.22
C SER A 79 4.99 -15.61 27.54
N SER A 80 6.26 -15.19 27.50
CA SER A 80 7.05 -14.82 28.69
C SER A 80 6.59 -13.51 29.35
N GLY A 81 5.47 -12.92 28.90
CA GLY A 81 5.06 -11.57 29.27
C GLY A 81 6.01 -10.49 28.74
N ILE A 82 5.61 -9.23 28.91
CA ILE A 82 6.44 -8.06 28.56
C ILE A 82 6.45 -7.15 29.79
N THR A 83 7.63 -6.73 30.23
CA THR A 83 7.76 -5.77 31.34
C THR A 83 7.25 -4.39 30.90
N PRO A 84 6.65 -3.57 31.79
CA PRO A 84 6.21 -2.21 31.44
C PRO A 84 7.28 -1.34 30.77
N SER A 85 8.55 -1.50 31.14
CA SER A 85 9.68 -0.81 30.51
C SER A 85 9.87 -1.23 29.05
N GLN A 86 9.86 -2.53 28.77
CA GLN A 86 9.94 -3.08 27.42
C GLN A 86 8.74 -2.65 26.57
N PHE A 87 7.55 -2.60 27.16
CA PHE A 87 6.35 -2.09 26.49
C PHE A 87 6.51 -0.63 26.08
N ASN A 88 6.99 0.22 26.99
CA ASN A 88 7.25 1.63 26.69
C ASN A 88 8.30 1.79 25.58
N SER A 89 9.39 1.02 25.64
CA SER A 89 10.38 1.00 24.56
C SER A 89 9.79 0.57 23.22
N LYS A 90 8.97 -0.50 23.19
CA LYS A 90 8.29 -0.95 21.96
C LYS A 90 7.35 0.11 21.39
N ILE A 91 6.61 0.84 22.23
CA ILE A 91 5.77 1.96 21.78
C ILE A 91 6.64 3.05 21.15
N LYS A 92 7.75 3.43 21.78
CA LYS A 92 8.67 4.43 21.22
C LYS A 92 9.27 3.98 19.89
N TYR A 93 9.67 2.72 19.78
CA TYR A 93 10.15 2.16 18.51
C TYR A 93 9.07 2.19 17.43
N LEU A 94 7.84 1.79 17.75
CA LEU A 94 6.72 1.85 16.82
C LEU A 94 6.43 3.29 16.39
N TRP A 95 6.42 4.23 17.33
CA TRP A 95 6.20 5.64 17.06
C TRP A 95 7.27 6.24 16.15
N ASN A 96 8.55 5.95 16.44
CA ASN A 96 9.65 6.40 15.59
C ASN A 96 9.57 5.75 14.20
N ALA A 97 9.21 4.47 14.11
CA ALA A 97 8.99 3.80 12.83
C ALA A 97 7.85 4.45 12.04
N LEU A 98 6.73 4.78 12.69
CA LEU A 98 5.61 5.49 12.07
C LEU A 98 5.96 6.90 11.60
N MET A 99 6.87 7.59 12.30
CA MET A 99 7.34 8.91 11.88
C MET A 99 8.38 8.83 10.77
N ASN A 100 9.18 7.77 10.74
CA ASN A 100 10.24 7.57 9.76
C ASN A 100 9.77 6.86 8.48
N GLU A 101 8.68 6.10 8.54
CA GLU A 101 8.12 5.35 7.42
C GLU A 101 6.68 5.78 7.08
N ASN A 102 6.35 5.74 5.78
CA ASN A 102 5.00 5.92 5.23
C ASN A 102 4.08 4.69 5.47
N PHE A 103 4.37 3.85 6.47
CA PHE A 103 3.90 2.46 6.58
C PHE A 103 2.37 2.30 6.61
N VAL A 104 1.64 3.28 7.16
CA VAL A 104 0.16 3.22 7.25
C VAL A 104 -0.51 3.59 5.92
N PHE A 105 0.14 4.38 5.07
CA PHE A 105 -0.42 4.78 3.77
C PHE A 105 -0.31 3.66 2.73
N SER A 106 0.71 2.80 2.82
CA SER A 106 0.93 1.77 1.82
C SER A 106 -0.09 0.62 1.87
N PHE A 107 -0.68 0.26 3.02
CA PHE A 107 -1.54 -0.95 3.09
C PHE A 107 -3.00 -0.71 2.68
N GLN A 108 -3.55 0.47 2.95
CA GLN A 108 -4.95 0.77 2.63
C GLN A 108 -5.11 1.40 1.24
N ASN A 109 -4.11 2.18 0.81
CA ASN A 109 -4.12 2.90 -0.46
C ASN A 109 -3.13 2.30 -1.48
N THR A 110 -2.61 1.08 -1.28
CA THR A 110 -1.60 0.47 -2.17
C THR A 110 -2.00 0.52 -3.64
N GLN A 111 -3.27 0.23 -3.91
CA GLN A 111 -3.77 0.20 -5.28
C GLN A 111 -3.79 1.59 -5.91
N GLU A 112 -4.16 2.61 -5.13
CA GLU A 112 -4.12 4.01 -5.58
C GLU A 112 -2.67 4.45 -5.81
N ILE A 113 -1.78 4.16 -4.85
CA ILE A 113 -0.36 4.52 -4.93
C ILE A 113 0.30 3.83 -6.15
N ALA A 114 0.01 2.55 -6.41
CA ALA A 114 0.52 1.84 -7.56
C ALA A 114 0.10 2.50 -8.89
N VAL A 115 -1.16 2.95 -8.99
CA VAL A 115 -1.65 3.70 -10.17
C VAL A 115 -0.98 5.06 -10.27
N TYR A 116 -0.82 5.78 -9.16
CA TYR A 116 -0.10 7.06 -9.13
C TYR A 116 1.36 6.90 -9.55
N ARG A 117 2.08 5.89 -9.07
CA ARG A 117 3.47 5.60 -9.49
C ARG A 117 3.57 5.30 -10.98
N GLN A 118 2.64 4.52 -11.53
CA GLN A 118 2.61 4.26 -12.98
C GLN A 118 2.41 5.55 -13.78
N LEU A 119 1.50 6.41 -13.34
CA LEU A 119 1.28 7.73 -13.94
C LEU A 119 2.54 8.61 -13.84
N GLU A 120 3.19 8.63 -12.67
CA GLU A 120 4.40 9.40 -12.42
C GLU A 120 5.56 8.96 -13.33
N ILE A 121 5.72 7.66 -13.58
CA ILE A 121 6.71 7.14 -14.54
C ILE A 121 6.42 7.65 -15.96
N GLN A 122 5.16 7.59 -16.42
CA GLN A 122 4.80 8.10 -17.76
C GLN A 122 5.01 9.61 -17.87
N TYR A 123 4.59 10.36 -16.84
CA TYR A 123 4.82 11.78 -16.76
C TYR A 123 6.31 12.14 -16.78
N GLY A 124 7.13 11.37 -16.06
CA GLY A 124 8.59 11.49 -16.08
C GLY A 124 9.18 11.26 -17.47
N ASN A 125 8.72 10.22 -18.17
CA ASN A 125 9.14 9.92 -19.54
C ASN A 125 8.80 11.07 -20.51
N TRP A 126 7.58 11.60 -20.45
CA TRP A 126 7.15 12.73 -21.28
C TRP A 126 7.94 14.00 -20.97
N THR A 127 8.16 14.27 -19.68
CA THR A 127 8.96 15.44 -19.24
C THR A 127 10.40 15.34 -19.72
N TRP A 128 10.99 14.14 -19.67
CA TRP A 128 12.33 13.90 -20.16
C TRP A 128 12.42 14.06 -21.68
N ALA A 129 11.48 13.47 -22.43
CA ALA A 129 11.42 13.59 -23.88
C ALA A 129 11.28 15.05 -24.34
N LEU A 130 10.40 15.83 -23.68
CA LEU A 130 10.25 17.25 -23.95
C LEU A 130 11.56 18.02 -23.69
N LYS A 131 12.19 17.78 -22.53
CA LYS A 131 13.45 18.43 -22.16
C LYS A 131 14.59 18.06 -23.11
N SER A 132 14.69 16.81 -23.55
CA SER A 132 15.74 16.37 -24.46
C SER A 132 15.59 16.99 -25.85
N GLU A 133 14.36 17.10 -26.35
CA GLU A 133 14.09 17.79 -27.62
C GLU A 133 14.39 19.28 -27.52
N MET A 134 13.97 19.93 -26.44
CA MET A 134 14.28 21.34 -26.19
C MET A 134 15.79 21.59 -26.12
N LEU A 135 16.54 20.75 -25.40
CA LEU A 135 18.01 20.80 -25.34
C LEU A 135 18.66 20.60 -26.72
N THR A 136 18.10 19.71 -27.54
CA THR A 136 18.62 19.46 -28.89
C THR A 136 18.43 20.69 -29.77
N ILE A 137 17.26 21.32 -29.72
CA ILE A 137 16.96 22.57 -30.43
C ILE A 137 17.88 23.69 -29.94
N GLU A 138 18.03 23.86 -28.63
CA GLU A 138 18.91 24.87 -28.02
C GLU A 138 20.35 24.71 -28.51
N ASN A 139 20.90 23.50 -28.47
CA ASN A 139 22.24 23.22 -28.98
C ASN A 139 22.40 23.52 -30.48
N GLN A 140 21.40 23.18 -31.30
CA GLN A 140 21.42 23.51 -32.74
C GLN A 140 21.41 25.02 -32.99
N LEU A 141 20.62 25.77 -32.23
CA LEU A 141 20.56 27.23 -32.31
C LEU A 141 21.89 27.86 -31.86
N TYR A 142 22.46 27.42 -30.73
CA TYR A 142 23.76 27.88 -30.25
C TYR A 142 24.86 27.68 -31.31
N LEU A 143 24.94 26.48 -31.90
CA LEU A 143 25.91 26.17 -32.95
C LEU A 143 25.71 27.03 -34.21
N SER A 144 24.47 27.38 -34.54
CA SER A 144 24.15 28.18 -35.74
C SER A 144 24.48 29.67 -35.53
N ILE A 145 24.27 30.19 -34.32
CA ILE A 145 24.65 31.55 -33.92
C ILE A 145 26.18 31.67 -33.87
N GLU A 146 26.89 30.69 -33.29
CA GLU A 146 28.36 30.68 -33.22
C GLU A 146 29.01 30.62 -34.61
N LYS A 147 28.38 29.92 -35.56
CA LYS A 147 28.80 29.89 -36.98
C LYS A 147 28.43 31.15 -37.77
N GLY A 148 27.75 32.13 -37.16
CA GLY A 148 27.34 33.38 -37.80
C GLY A 148 26.27 33.23 -38.89
N GLN A 149 25.47 32.15 -38.85
CA GLN A 149 24.49 31.84 -39.91
C GLN A 149 23.14 32.52 -39.73
N HIS A 150 22.73 32.88 -38.51
CA HIS A 150 21.44 33.53 -38.22
C HIS A 150 21.60 34.63 -37.15
N ASP A 151 21.25 35.88 -37.50
CA ASP A 151 21.23 37.04 -36.59
C ASP A 151 19.93 37.14 -35.77
N HIS A 152 18.87 36.41 -36.15
CA HIS A 152 17.57 36.42 -35.48
C HIS A 152 16.88 35.05 -35.61
N VAL A 153 16.47 34.45 -34.49
CA VAL A 153 15.70 33.18 -34.48
C VAL A 153 14.21 33.51 -34.63
N GLU A 154 13.54 32.99 -35.66
CA GLU A 154 12.10 33.18 -35.82
C GLU A 154 11.29 32.22 -34.93
N LEU A 155 10.42 32.78 -34.08
CA LEU A 155 9.44 32.04 -33.25
C LEU A 155 8.60 31.01 -34.04
N ARG A 156 8.48 31.21 -35.35
CA ARG A 156 7.71 30.35 -36.26
C ARG A 156 8.35 28.99 -36.48
N GLU A 157 9.68 28.90 -36.48
CA GLU A 157 10.39 27.63 -36.61
C GLU A 157 10.29 26.80 -35.33
N MET A 158 10.43 27.44 -34.16
CA MET A 158 10.21 26.78 -32.86
C MET A 158 8.78 26.25 -32.68
N ASN A 159 7.76 26.98 -33.14
CA ASN A 159 6.38 26.51 -33.09
C ASN A 159 6.13 25.29 -34.00
N LYS A 160 6.88 25.17 -35.11
CA LYS A 160 6.74 24.05 -36.05
C LYS A 160 7.33 22.76 -35.47
N THR A 161 8.51 22.85 -34.86
CA THR A 161 9.14 21.74 -34.14
C THR A 161 8.41 21.35 -32.86
N TYR A 162 7.78 22.31 -32.16
CA TYR A 162 6.88 22.03 -31.04
C TYR A 162 5.65 21.21 -31.47
N GLU A 163 5.01 21.55 -32.59
CA GLU A 163 3.87 20.78 -33.10
C GLU A 163 4.25 19.38 -33.60
N GLU A 164 5.48 19.20 -34.10
CA GLU A 164 6.00 17.88 -34.49
C GLU A 164 6.32 16.98 -33.28
N THR A 165 6.85 17.55 -32.20
CA THR A 165 7.10 16.83 -30.94
C THR A 165 5.81 16.46 -30.23
N LYS A 166 4.82 17.37 -30.21
CA LYS A 166 3.47 17.09 -29.70
C LYS A 166 2.77 15.92 -30.39
N ARG A 167 3.04 15.67 -31.68
CA ARG A 167 2.47 14.53 -32.41
C ARG A 167 3.14 13.18 -32.13
N LYS A 168 4.36 13.18 -31.58
CA LYS A 168 5.15 11.96 -31.28
C LYS A 168 4.94 11.43 -29.87
N THR A 169 4.38 12.24 -28.99
CA THR A 169 4.01 11.90 -27.60
C THR A 169 2.53 11.59 -27.51
#